data_AF-A0A6L7IJR5-F1
#
_entry.id   AF-A0A6L7IJR5-F1
#
_cell.length_a   1.000
_cell.length_b   1.000
_cell.length_c   1.000
_cell.angle_alpha   90.00
_cell.angle_beta   90.00
_cell.angle_gamma   90.00
#
_symmetry.space_group_name_H-M   'P 1'
#
loop_
_entity.id
_entity.type
_entity.pdbx_description
1 polymer ?
#
loop_
_entity_poly.entity_id
_entity_poly.type
_entity_poly.pdbx_seq_one_letter_code
_entity_poly.pdbx_strand_id
1 'polypeptide(L)'
;MSLSCKGQTNIINLVERCNYTDYNSSDGSTYLKDESNIFNQYTGTWKWVSGNKEMTLVLMKQTKFHYTQHTFNVYEDRLVGYYIYKENGVLIADTSGDDLQSDFGLNVSFSTECDTQLVGTAMFIDVKKEKMYTVMLEKLSPTQMKFRGKIDQHSSYINGDKQRTLYSGSTFPLQMVFTKQ
;
A
#
# COMPACT_ATOMS: atom_id res chain seq x y z
N MET A 1 11.29 2.93 -44.17
CA MET A 1 9.97 2.96 -43.51
C MET A 1 10.12 2.25 -42.18
N SER A 2 10.03 2.99 -41.07
CA SER A 2 10.10 2.43 -39.72
C SER A 2 8.77 1.75 -39.38
N LEU A 3 8.71 0.42 -39.45
CA LEU A 3 7.72 -0.32 -38.68
C LEU A 3 8.17 -0.27 -37.21
N SER A 4 7.78 0.80 -36.52
CA SER A 4 7.77 0.82 -35.06
C SER A 4 6.67 -0.15 -34.62
N CYS A 5 7.01 -1.43 -34.47
CA CYS A 5 6.16 -2.42 -33.84
C CYS A 5 5.93 -1.92 -32.40
N LYS A 6 4.72 -1.48 -32.08
CA LYS A 6 4.30 -1.32 -30.67
C LYS A 6 4.30 -2.74 -30.10
N GLY A 7 5.37 -3.10 -29.40
CA GLY A 7 5.53 -4.41 -28.78
C GLY A 7 4.28 -4.74 -27.97
N GLN A 8 3.79 -5.97 -28.14
CA GLN A 8 2.66 -6.48 -27.38
C GLN A 8 2.95 -6.27 -25.90
N THR A 9 2.09 -5.51 -25.20
CA THR A 9 2.21 -5.39 -23.74
C THR A 9 1.94 -6.77 -23.15
N ASN A 10 2.92 -7.35 -22.47
CA ASN A 10 2.75 -8.60 -21.76
C ASN A 10 1.92 -8.33 -20.50
N ILE A 11 0.63 -8.66 -20.55
CA ILE A 11 -0.28 -8.46 -19.42
C ILE A 11 -0.20 -9.73 -18.55
N ILE A 12 0.22 -9.55 -17.31
CA ILE A 12 0.30 -10.62 -16.31
C ILE A 12 -0.67 -10.29 -15.18
N ASN A 13 -1.46 -11.27 -14.77
CA ASN A 13 -2.32 -11.12 -13.62
C ASN A 13 -1.46 -10.92 -12.35
N LEU A 14 -1.72 -9.85 -11.60
CA LEU A 14 -0.91 -9.41 -10.46
C LEU A 14 -0.79 -10.49 -9.36
N VAL A 15 -1.81 -11.35 -9.18
CA VAL A 15 -1.76 -12.47 -8.23
C VAL A 15 -0.92 -13.65 -8.70
N GLU A 16 -0.80 -13.84 -10.02
CA GLU A 16 -0.04 -14.93 -10.63
C GLU A 16 1.41 -14.54 -10.91
N ARG A 17 1.82 -13.29 -10.61
CA ARG A 17 3.16 -12.78 -10.95
C ARG A 17 4.31 -13.68 -10.46
N CYS A 18 4.12 -14.40 -9.35
CA CYS A 18 5.12 -15.33 -8.83
C CYS A 18 5.26 -16.62 -9.64
N ASN A 19 4.28 -16.96 -10.48
CA ASN A 19 4.34 -18.09 -11.41
C ASN A 19 5.12 -17.74 -12.70
N TYR A 20 5.49 -16.48 -12.90
CA TYR A 20 6.27 -16.01 -14.04
C TYR A 20 7.70 -15.70 -13.60
N THR A 21 8.65 -16.57 -13.96
CA THR A 21 10.07 -16.42 -13.63
C THR A 21 10.82 -15.44 -14.54
N ASP A 22 10.34 -15.22 -15.77
CA ASP A 22 11.12 -14.59 -16.85
C ASP A 22 10.38 -13.46 -17.58
N TYR A 23 9.46 -12.75 -16.92
CA TYR A 23 8.84 -11.58 -17.54
C TYR A 23 9.82 -10.40 -17.62
N ASN A 24 9.74 -9.61 -18.70
CA ASN A 24 10.64 -8.47 -18.88
C ASN A 24 10.25 -7.34 -17.92
N SER A 25 11.06 -7.15 -16.87
CA SER A 25 10.83 -6.12 -15.87
C SER A 25 11.55 -4.81 -16.15
N SER A 26 12.18 -4.63 -17.32
CA SER A 26 13.19 -3.57 -17.53
C SER A 26 12.99 -2.66 -18.75
N ASP A 27 12.08 -3.01 -19.67
CA ASP A 27 11.87 -2.25 -20.91
C ASP A 27 10.51 -1.56 -21.01
N GLY A 28 9.65 -1.71 -20.00
CA GLY A 28 8.29 -1.14 -19.99
C GLY A 28 7.27 -1.93 -20.82
N SER A 29 7.61 -3.14 -21.29
CA SER A 29 6.69 -4.00 -22.03
C SER A 29 5.73 -4.79 -21.14
N THR A 30 6.03 -4.94 -19.85
CA THR A 30 5.19 -5.70 -18.91
C THR A 30 4.16 -4.80 -18.22
N TYR A 31 2.94 -5.33 -18.07
CA TYR A 31 1.89 -4.76 -17.24
C TYR A 31 1.34 -5.81 -16.25
N LEU A 32 1.61 -5.60 -14.96
CA LEU A 32 1.05 -6.37 -13.85
C LEU A 32 -0.35 -5.84 -13.50
N LYS A 33 -1.39 -6.51 -13.97
CA LYS A 33 -2.77 -6.02 -13.89
C LYS A 33 -3.56 -6.74 -12.81
N ASP A 34 -4.35 -6.01 -12.04
CA ASP A 34 -5.33 -6.60 -11.12
C ASP A 34 -6.59 -7.02 -11.90
N GLU A 35 -6.51 -8.18 -12.56
CA GLU A 35 -7.60 -8.70 -13.40
C GLU A 35 -8.80 -9.19 -12.59
N SER A 36 -8.54 -9.71 -11.38
CA SER A 36 -9.57 -10.18 -10.47
C SER A 36 -10.25 -9.06 -9.69
N ASN A 37 -9.88 -7.79 -9.92
CA ASN A 37 -10.44 -6.61 -9.25
C ASN A 37 -10.35 -6.67 -7.71
N ILE A 38 -9.30 -7.32 -7.20
CA ILE A 38 -9.08 -7.53 -5.76
C ILE A 38 -8.96 -6.20 -5.04
N PHE A 39 -8.40 -5.17 -5.67
CA PHE A 39 -8.26 -3.86 -5.03
C PHE A 39 -9.59 -3.11 -4.91
N ASN A 40 -10.55 -3.34 -5.80
CA ASN A 40 -11.81 -2.58 -5.84
C ASN A 40 -12.59 -2.69 -4.52
N GLN A 41 -12.55 -3.87 -3.86
CA GLN A 41 -13.24 -4.07 -2.58
C GLN A 41 -12.65 -3.24 -1.42
N TYR A 42 -11.40 -2.79 -1.55
CA TYR A 42 -10.70 -1.99 -0.55
C TYR A 42 -10.71 -0.50 -0.86
N THR A 43 -11.05 -0.09 -2.09
CA THR A 43 -11.13 1.34 -2.43
C THR A 43 -12.22 2.08 -1.66
N GLY A 44 -11.90 3.31 -1.28
CA GLY A 44 -12.78 4.24 -0.57
C GLY A 44 -12.24 4.71 0.77
N THR A 45 -13.11 5.36 1.54
CA THR A 45 -12.81 5.90 2.86
C THR A 45 -13.28 4.94 3.94
N TRP A 46 -12.36 4.59 4.83
CA TRP A 46 -12.56 3.67 5.93
C TRP A 46 -12.38 4.42 7.24
N LYS A 47 -13.36 4.34 8.14
CA LYS A 47 -13.27 4.95 9.48
C LYS A 47 -13.29 3.88 10.57
N TRP A 48 -12.37 4.00 11.50
CA TRP A 48 -12.35 3.25 12.75
C TRP A 48 -12.49 4.22 13.91
N VAL A 49 -13.33 3.86 14.89
CA VAL A 49 -13.52 4.63 16.12
C VAL A 49 -13.54 3.66 17.30
N SER A 50 -12.82 3.98 18.36
CA SER A 50 -12.88 3.26 19.62
C SER A 50 -12.69 4.24 20.77
N GLY A 51 -13.77 4.54 21.48
CA GLY A 51 -13.77 5.56 22.53
C GLY A 51 -13.39 6.94 21.99
N ASN A 52 -12.28 7.49 22.49
CA ASN A 52 -11.72 8.78 22.11
C ASN A 52 -10.71 8.73 20.95
N LYS A 53 -10.48 7.55 20.37
CA LYS A 53 -9.51 7.34 19.29
C LYS A 53 -10.25 7.17 17.97
N GLU A 54 -9.77 7.81 16.92
CA GLU A 54 -10.29 7.61 15.57
C GLU A 54 -9.17 7.53 14.53
N MET A 55 -9.41 6.71 13.50
CA MET A 55 -8.54 6.59 12.34
C MET A 55 -9.39 6.65 11.08
N THR A 56 -8.98 7.50 10.14
CA THR A 56 -9.51 7.51 8.78
C THR A 56 -8.42 7.00 7.85
N LEU A 57 -8.73 5.99 7.05
CA LEU A 57 -7.85 5.40 6.05
C LEU A 57 -8.54 5.55 4.69
N VAL A 58 -7.89 6.24 3.75
CA VAL A 58 -8.42 6.43 2.39
C VAL A 58 -7.54 5.63 1.45
N LEU A 59 -8.17 4.75 0.67
CA LEU A 59 -7.47 3.87 -0.28
C LEU A 59 -7.99 4.10 -1.69
N MET A 60 -7.07 4.19 -2.64
CA MET A 60 -7.36 4.36 -4.06
C MET A 60 -6.55 3.38 -4.90
N LYS A 61 -7.22 2.79 -5.90
CA LYS A 61 -6.56 1.98 -6.93
C LYS A 61 -5.98 2.92 -7.98
N GLN A 62 -4.71 2.74 -8.30
CA GLN A 62 -4.09 3.34 -9.48
C GLN A 62 -3.97 2.28 -10.56
N THR A 63 -4.56 2.55 -11.71
CA THR A 63 -4.52 1.64 -12.85
C THR A 63 -3.34 2.00 -13.73
N LYS A 64 -2.56 0.98 -14.14
CA LYS A 64 -1.43 1.14 -15.07
C LYS A 64 -0.45 2.24 -14.62
N PHE A 65 -0.09 2.21 -13.35
CA PHE A 65 0.96 3.05 -12.80
C PHE A 65 2.31 2.67 -13.41
N HIS A 66 3.10 3.65 -13.85
CA HIS A 66 4.40 3.39 -14.45
C HIS A 66 5.47 3.36 -13.35
N TYR A 67 5.96 2.18 -13.01
CA TYR A 67 7.00 2.02 -12.02
C TYR A 67 8.37 2.04 -12.69
N THR A 68 9.13 3.11 -12.47
CA THR A 68 10.48 3.28 -13.02
C THR A 68 11.51 3.44 -11.91
N GLN A 69 12.20 2.35 -11.57
CA GLN A 69 13.21 2.36 -10.53
C GLN A 69 14.44 1.53 -10.91
N HIS A 70 15.61 2.16 -10.98
CA HIS A 70 16.86 1.50 -11.37
C HIS A 70 16.72 0.73 -12.69
N THR A 71 16.77 -0.60 -12.64
CA THR A 71 16.58 -1.51 -13.78
C THR A 71 15.12 -1.95 -13.96
N PHE A 72 14.23 -1.60 -13.03
CA PHE A 72 12.79 -1.86 -13.14
C PHE A 72 12.10 -0.76 -13.95
N ASN A 73 11.35 -1.19 -14.94
CA ASN A 73 10.49 -0.38 -15.80
C ASN A 73 9.32 -1.27 -16.21
N VAL A 74 8.24 -1.17 -15.46
CA VAL A 74 7.01 -1.95 -15.64
C VAL A 74 5.79 -1.08 -15.39
N TYR A 75 4.64 -1.49 -15.90
CA TYR A 75 3.36 -0.96 -15.46
C TYR A 75 2.75 -1.89 -14.42
N GLU A 76 2.08 -1.35 -13.41
CA GLU A 76 1.32 -2.15 -12.46
C GLU A 76 0.03 -1.46 -12.01
N ASP A 77 -0.97 -2.27 -11.68
CA ASP A 77 -2.06 -1.80 -10.83
C ASP A 77 -1.58 -1.85 -9.37
N ARG A 78 -1.77 -0.75 -8.63
CA ARG A 78 -1.38 -0.67 -7.21
C ARG A 78 -2.47 -0.05 -6.35
N LEU A 79 -2.44 -0.35 -5.06
CA LEU A 79 -3.35 0.22 -4.06
C LEU A 79 -2.55 1.16 -3.15
N VAL A 80 -2.82 2.46 -3.24
CA VAL A 80 -2.15 3.50 -2.45
C VAL A 80 -3.16 4.26 -1.62
N GLY A 81 -2.69 5.02 -0.64
CA GLY A 81 -3.60 5.78 0.19
C GLY A 81 -2.91 6.66 1.21
N TYR A 82 -3.69 7.09 2.19
CA TYR A 82 -3.20 7.81 3.34
C TYR A 82 -4.06 7.52 4.56
N TYR A 83 -3.52 7.83 5.73
CA TYR A 83 -4.27 7.75 6.97
C TYR A 83 -4.18 9.05 7.78
N ILE A 84 -5.22 9.28 8.56
CA ILE A 84 -5.29 10.33 9.57
C ILE A 84 -5.66 9.65 10.88
N TYR A 85 -4.86 9.89 11.92
CA TYR A 85 -5.09 9.35 13.26
C TYR A 85 -5.23 10.46 14.29
N LYS A 86 -6.28 10.37 15.10
CA LYS A 86 -6.61 11.33 16.15
C LYS A 86 -6.89 10.63 17.47
N GLU A 87 -6.53 11.31 18.55
CA GLU A 87 -6.81 10.90 19.93
C GLU A 87 -7.35 12.11 20.69
N ASN A 88 -8.50 11.97 21.35
CA ASN A 88 -9.20 13.08 22.02
C ASN A 88 -9.48 14.28 21.09
N GLY A 89 -9.71 14.04 19.80
CA GLY A 89 -9.90 15.08 18.78
C GLY A 89 -8.61 15.80 18.35
N VAL A 90 -7.46 15.47 18.94
CA VAL A 90 -6.14 16.03 18.58
C VAL A 90 -5.52 15.19 17.47
N LEU A 91 -4.98 15.84 16.45
CA LEU A 91 -4.24 15.19 15.35
C LEU A 91 -2.90 14.64 15.85
N ILE A 92 -2.70 13.34 15.72
CA ILE A 92 -1.47 12.66 16.16
C ILE A 92 -0.58 12.27 14.98
N ALA A 93 -1.19 11.84 13.88
CA ALA A 93 -0.50 11.50 12.64
C ALA A 93 -1.39 11.78 11.43
N ASP A 94 -0.79 12.27 10.35
CA ASP A 94 -1.46 12.63 9.10
C ASP A 94 -0.50 12.35 7.94
N THR A 95 -0.92 11.54 6.98
CA THR A 95 -0.18 11.28 5.74
C THR A 95 -0.96 11.72 4.50
N SER A 96 -2.02 12.52 4.67
CA SER A 96 -2.86 13.00 3.55
C SER A 96 -2.14 13.99 2.62
N GLY A 97 -0.99 14.51 3.05
CA GLY A 97 -0.12 15.35 2.22
C GLY A 97 0.81 14.57 1.27
N ASP A 98 0.79 13.24 1.30
CA ASP A 98 1.63 12.42 0.42
C ASP A 98 1.23 12.59 -1.05
N ASP A 99 2.23 12.72 -1.92
CA ASP A 99 2.00 12.63 -3.37
C ASP A 99 1.78 11.17 -3.77
N LEU A 100 0.50 10.77 -3.83
CA LEU A 100 0.11 9.41 -4.19
C LEU A 100 0.49 9.01 -5.62
N GLN A 101 0.89 9.97 -6.48
CA GLN A 101 1.39 9.69 -7.83
C GLN A 101 2.91 9.42 -7.84
N SER A 102 3.60 9.61 -6.73
CA SER A 102 5.02 9.32 -6.65
C SER A 102 5.32 7.82 -6.75
N ASP A 103 6.44 7.50 -7.38
CA ASP A 103 7.02 6.14 -7.42
C ASP A 103 7.52 5.73 -6.01
N PHE A 104 7.99 6.69 -5.21
CA PHE A 104 8.62 6.46 -3.90
C PHE A 104 8.16 7.44 -2.81
N GLY A 105 8.44 7.10 -1.55
CA GLY A 105 8.15 7.97 -0.40
C GLY A 105 6.71 7.94 0.09
N LEU A 106 5.88 7.03 -0.45
CA LEU A 106 4.51 6.83 0.01
C LEU A 106 4.49 6.20 1.41
N ASN A 107 3.80 6.83 2.36
CA ASN A 107 3.67 6.22 3.69
C ASN A 107 2.69 5.05 3.72
N VAL A 108 1.79 4.94 2.74
CA VAL A 108 0.78 3.87 2.65
C VAL A 108 0.66 3.35 1.22
N SER A 109 1.08 2.11 1.03
CA SER A 109 0.88 1.33 -0.19
C SER A 109 0.71 -0.15 0.13
N PHE A 110 -0.11 -0.82 -0.67
CA PHE A 110 -0.45 -2.22 -0.56
C PHE A 110 -0.26 -2.91 -1.89
N SER A 111 0.13 -4.18 -1.81
CA SER A 111 0.25 -5.10 -2.95
C SER A 111 -0.56 -6.36 -2.67
N THR A 112 -0.92 -7.10 -3.71
CA THR A 112 -1.43 -8.44 -3.50
C THR A 112 -0.29 -9.37 -3.09
N GLU A 113 -0.59 -10.31 -2.21
CA GLU A 113 0.24 -11.48 -2.00
C GLU A 113 0.07 -12.43 -3.20
N CYS A 114 1.16 -13.10 -3.57
CA CYS A 114 1.13 -14.06 -4.66
C CYS A 114 0.22 -15.24 -4.31
N ASP A 115 -0.58 -15.66 -5.29
CA ASP A 115 -1.44 -16.85 -5.23
C ASP A 115 -2.51 -16.85 -4.12
N THR A 116 -2.68 -15.77 -3.32
CA THR A 116 -3.59 -15.78 -2.16
C THR A 116 -4.74 -14.77 -2.21
N GLN A 117 -4.85 -13.90 -3.23
CA GLN A 117 -5.81 -12.77 -3.29
C GLN A 117 -5.81 -11.85 -2.06
N LEU A 118 -4.90 -12.06 -1.10
CA LEU A 118 -4.77 -11.26 0.09
C LEU A 118 -4.07 -9.95 -0.27
N VAL A 119 -4.48 -8.87 0.39
CA VAL A 119 -3.85 -7.56 0.24
C VAL A 119 -2.98 -7.30 1.45
N GLY A 120 -1.68 -7.35 1.21
CA GLY A 120 -0.63 -7.12 2.18
C GLY A 120 0.08 -5.79 1.94
N THR A 121 0.89 -5.39 2.92
CA THR A 121 1.62 -4.12 2.85
C THR A 121 2.81 -4.20 1.91
N ALA A 122 2.89 -3.24 1.00
CA ALA A 122 4.14 -2.87 0.36
C ALA A 122 4.89 -1.84 1.22
N MET A 123 4.19 -0.80 1.70
CA MET A 123 4.72 0.17 2.66
C MET A 123 3.62 0.70 3.60
N PHE A 124 3.85 0.65 4.91
CA PHE A 124 2.98 1.30 5.90
C PHE A 124 3.83 1.91 7.00
N ILE A 125 3.96 3.23 7.01
CA ILE A 125 4.84 3.96 7.93
C ILE A 125 4.01 4.62 9.02
N ASP A 126 4.29 4.30 10.28
CA ASP A 126 3.90 5.10 11.42
C ASP A 126 4.79 6.34 11.47
N VAL A 127 4.33 7.43 10.85
CA VAL A 127 5.13 8.66 10.72
C VAL A 127 5.49 9.32 12.05
N LYS A 128 4.72 9.03 13.11
CA LYS A 128 4.98 9.59 14.45
C LYS A 128 6.09 8.83 15.17
N LYS A 129 6.21 7.53 14.90
CA LYS A 129 7.22 6.64 15.50
C LYS A 129 8.39 6.34 14.56
N GLU A 130 8.29 6.80 13.30
CA GLU A 130 9.25 6.55 12.21
C GLU A 130 9.52 5.04 12.04
N LYS A 131 8.44 4.24 12.01
CA LYS A 131 8.50 2.77 11.94
C LYS A 131 7.65 2.19 10.83
N MET A 132 8.15 1.15 10.17
CA MET A 132 7.37 0.39 9.19
C MET A 132 6.61 -0.74 9.89
N TYR A 133 5.38 -0.97 9.45
CA TYR A 133 4.53 -2.05 9.92
C TYR A 133 4.12 -2.95 8.75
N THR A 134 4.05 -4.25 9.00
CA THR A 134 3.35 -5.15 8.09
C THR A 134 1.87 -5.08 8.42
N VAL A 135 1.05 -4.61 7.48
CA VAL A 135 -0.41 -4.58 7.58
C VAL A 135 -1.01 -5.55 6.57
N MET A 136 -1.95 -6.38 7.04
CA MET A 136 -2.85 -7.16 6.18
C MET A 136 -4.25 -6.57 6.22
N LEU A 137 -4.88 -6.46 5.06
CA LEU A 137 -6.27 -6.04 4.91
C LEU A 137 -7.16 -7.24 4.57
N GLU A 138 -8.14 -7.51 5.42
CA GLU A 138 -9.09 -8.60 5.25
C GLU A 138 -10.50 -8.03 5.13
N LYS A 139 -11.19 -8.33 4.03
CA LYS A 139 -12.58 -7.92 3.85
C LYS A 139 -13.49 -8.81 4.71
N LEU A 140 -14.29 -8.20 5.59
CA LEU A 140 -15.25 -8.95 6.43
C LEU A 140 -16.67 -8.94 5.82
N SER A 141 -17.06 -7.83 5.22
CA SER A 141 -18.35 -7.60 4.54
C SER A 141 -18.17 -6.43 3.58
N PRO A 142 -19.10 -6.06 2.67
CA PRO A 142 -18.93 -4.88 1.80
C PRO A 142 -18.61 -3.58 2.55
N THR A 143 -19.11 -3.40 3.76
CA THR A 143 -18.92 -2.19 4.58
C THR A 143 -17.90 -2.34 5.70
N GLN A 144 -17.31 -3.52 5.92
CA GLN A 144 -16.33 -3.73 6.98
C GLN A 144 -15.02 -4.32 6.47
N MET A 145 -13.91 -3.84 7.03
CA MET A 145 -12.56 -4.29 6.71
C MET A 145 -11.75 -4.41 7.99
N LYS A 146 -11.10 -5.56 8.17
CA LYS A 146 -10.16 -5.79 9.26
C LYS A 146 -8.76 -5.37 8.84
N PHE A 147 -8.15 -4.54 9.66
CA PHE A 147 -6.77 -4.11 9.58
C PHE A 147 -5.97 -4.87 10.64
N ARG A 148 -4.94 -5.60 10.20
CA ARG A 148 -4.05 -6.39 11.08
C ARG A 148 -2.62 -5.94 10.89
N GLY A 149 -2.14 -5.08 11.78
CA GLY A 149 -0.75 -4.66 11.87
C GLY A 149 0.10 -5.65 12.66
N LYS A 150 1.34 -5.83 12.23
CA LYS A 150 2.40 -6.54 12.95
C LYS A 150 3.63 -5.64 12.95
N ILE A 151 4.24 -5.48 14.12
CA ILE A 151 5.54 -4.81 14.24
C ILE A 151 6.55 -5.73 13.56
N ASP A 152 7.22 -5.22 12.53
CA ASP A 152 8.42 -5.85 12.05
C ASP A 152 9.54 -5.49 13.03
N GLN A 153 10.06 -6.51 13.72
CA GLN A 153 11.07 -6.34 14.77
C GLN A 153 12.42 -5.89 14.23
N HIS A 154 12.60 -5.86 12.90
CA HIS A 154 13.84 -5.48 12.24
C HIS A 154 13.72 -4.24 11.34
N SER A 155 12.53 -3.66 11.16
CA SER A 155 12.35 -2.49 10.30
C SER A 155 12.47 -1.17 11.07
N SER A 156 13.65 -0.57 11.04
CA SER A 156 13.80 0.86 11.26
C SER A 156 13.80 1.55 9.91
N TYR A 157 12.76 2.34 9.59
CA TYR A 157 12.84 3.28 8.48
C TYR A 157 13.61 4.50 8.99
N ILE A 158 14.84 4.69 8.51
CA ILE A 158 15.71 5.79 8.93
C ILE A 158 15.73 6.80 7.79
N ASN A 159 15.15 7.97 8.01
CA ASN A 159 15.46 9.13 7.18
C ASN A 159 16.86 9.62 7.62
N GLY A 160 17.79 9.70 6.68
CA GLY A 160 19.25 9.51 6.86
C GLY A 160 20.02 10.40 7.86
N ASP A 161 19.38 11.36 8.54
CA ASP A 161 20.06 12.36 9.37
C ASP A 161 19.56 12.46 10.83
N LYS A 162 18.60 11.62 11.25
CA LYS A 162 18.04 11.69 12.62
C LYS A 162 18.60 10.62 13.55
N GLN A 163 18.96 11.04 14.75
CA GLN A 163 19.37 10.16 15.87
C GLN A 163 18.28 9.11 16.14
N ARG A 164 18.67 7.85 16.38
CA ARG A 164 17.72 6.74 16.67
C ARG A 164 16.93 7.02 17.96
N THR A 165 15.73 7.57 17.83
CA THR A 165 14.73 7.51 18.90
C THR A 165 14.02 6.17 18.80
N LEU A 166 14.44 5.20 19.62
CA LEU A 166 13.78 3.90 19.75
C LEU A 166 12.45 4.07 20.49
N TYR A 167 11.41 4.44 19.77
CA TYR A 167 10.08 4.44 20.36
C TYR A 167 9.59 3.00 20.57
N SER A 168 9.09 2.66 21.76
CA SER A 168 8.35 1.40 21.98
C SER A 168 6.90 1.54 21.52
N GLY A 169 6.27 0.42 21.15
CA GLY A 169 4.86 0.34 20.75
C GLY A 169 4.55 0.88 19.35
N SER A 170 3.28 1.18 19.11
CA SER A 170 2.72 1.81 17.90
C SER A 170 1.91 3.04 18.28
N THR A 171 1.77 4.00 17.36
CA THR A 171 0.94 5.20 17.56
C THR A 171 -0.55 4.86 17.62
N PHE A 172 -0.98 3.87 16.84
CA PHE A 172 -2.36 3.42 16.73
C PHE A 172 -2.48 1.92 17.06
N PRO A 173 -3.68 1.42 17.42
CA PRO A 173 -3.89 -0.01 17.63
C PRO A 173 -3.60 -0.82 16.39
N LEU A 174 -3.00 -2.01 16.56
CA LEU A 174 -2.63 -2.87 15.43
C LEU A 174 -3.75 -3.83 15.01
N GLN A 175 -4.89 -3.80 15.69
CA GLN A 175 -6.06 -4.61 15.35
C GLN A 175 -7.27 -3.68 15.31
N MET A 176 -7.79 -3.42 14.12
CA MET A 176 -8.90 -2.48 13.91
C MET A 176 -9.90 -3.08 12.93
N VAL A 177 -11.19 -2.84 13.18
CA VAL A 177 -12.26 -3.12 12.21
C VAL A 177 -12.79 -1.79 11.74
N PHE A 178 -12.45 -1.43 10.52
CA PHE A 178 -12.92 -0.23 9.87
C PHE A 178 -14.31 -0.43 9.26
N THR A 179 -15.08 0.65 9.25
CA THR A 179 -16.36 0.76 8.58
C THR A 179 -16.24 1.73 7.40
N LYS A 180 -16.77 1.33 6.24
CA LYS A 180 -16.81 2.19 5.05
C LYS A 180 -17.68 3.43 5.32
N GLN A 181 -17.22 4.60 4.88
CA GLN A 181 -17.98 5.86 4.93
C GLN A 181 -18.72 6.09 3.62
#